data_AF-A0A7J0CDF6-F1
#
_entry.id   AF-A0A7J0CDF6-F1
#
_cell.length_a   1.000
_cell.length_b   1.000
_cell.length_c   1.000
_cell.angle_alpha   90.00
_cell.angle_beta   90.00
_cell.angle_gamma   90.00
#
_symmetry.space_group_name_H-M   'P 1'
#
loop_
_entity.id
_entity.type
_entity.pdbx_description
1 polymer ?
#
loop_
_entity_poly.entity_id
_entity_poly.type
_entity_poly.pdbx_seq_one_letter_code
_entity_poly.pdbx_strand_id
1 'polypeptide(L)'
;MQMHMEALAGVFSRRQPPTDVTPRQLRDRSWWSGPQIFIIVDDYDLVATNAGNPLAPLAEYLPFARDTGVRFIIARNSAGASRSMYEGFMQRIKELGAQGVVLSGDPSEGDLIGSVRGHAMPPGRGYFASRRRGAPLVQIGRLPEQR
;
A
#
# COMPACT_ATOMS: atom_id res chain seq x y z
N MET A 1 -6.96 -5.37 16.75
CA MET A 1 -5.99 -5.48 15.65
C MET A 1 -5.42 -6.87 15.47
N GLN A 2 -4.86 -7.51 16.50
CA GLN A 2 -4.23 -8.84 16.40
C GLN A 2 -5.08 -9.91 15.68
N MET A 3 -6.32 -10.12 16.12
CA MET A 3 -7.27 -11.06 15.51
C MET A 3 -7.50 -10.80 14.01
N HIS A 4 -7.51 -9.54 13.57
CA HIS A 4 -7.73 -9.20 12.16
C HIS A 4 -6.50 -9.53 11.32
N MET A 5 -5.30 -9.30 11.87
CA MET A 5 -4.03 -9.61 11.20
C MET A 5 -3.84 -11.11 11.06
N GLU A 6 -4.19 -11.88 12.09
CA GLU A 6 -4.18 -13.36 12.05
C GLU A 6 -5.18 -13.90 11.03
N ALA A 7 -6.40 -13.35 11.00
CA ALA A 7 -7.40 -13.74 10.00
C ALA A 7 -6.92 -13.47 8.57
N LEU A 8 -6.27 -12.31 8.35
CA LEU A 8 -5.69 -11.94 7.07
C LEU A 8 -4.52 -12.85 6.67
N ALA A 9 -3.59 -13.13 7.59
CA ALA A 9 -2.51 -14.08 7.36
C ALA A 9 -3.06 -15.47 6.98
N GLY A 10 -4.14 -15.90 7.64
CA GLY A 10 -4.86 -17.12 7.28
C GLY A 10 -5.46 -17.08 5.87
N VAL A 11 -5.96 -15.92 5.40
CA VAL A 11 -6.41 -15.77 4.00
C VAL A 11 -5.23 -15.90 3.04
N PHE A 12 -4.11 -15.22 3.31
CA PHE A 12 -2.92 -15.32 2.47
C PHE A 12 -2.46 -16.76 2.35
N SER A 13 -2.30 -17.46 3.48
CA SER A 13 -1.89 -18.86 3.52
C SER A 13 -2.82 -19.76 2.69
N ARG A 14 -4.15 -19.65 2.85
CA ARG A 14 -5.12 -20.46 2.10
C ARG A 14 -5.16 -20.16 0.60
N ARG A 15 -4.74 -18.97 0.18
CA ARG A 15 -4.78 -18.53 -1.23
C ARG A 15 -3.41 -18.56 -1.91
N GLN A 16 -2.37 -19.08 -1.25
CA GLN A 16 -1.05 -19.20 -1.88
C GLN A 16 -1.13 -20.09 -3.14
N PRO A 17 -0.42 -19.73 -4.22
CA PRO A 17 -0.32 -20.59 -5.39
C PRO A 17 0.29 -21.95 -5.01
N PRO A 18 -0.32 -23.08 -5.40
CA PRO A 18 0.29 -24.40 -5.27
C PRO A 18 1.63 -24.48 -6.02
N THR A 19 2.51 -25.39 -5.61
CA THR A 19 3.84 -25.57 -6.23
C THR A 19 3.76 -26.07 -7.67
N ASP A 20 2.67 -26.75 -8.03
CA ASP A 20 2.36 -27.29 -9.35
C ASP A 20 1.44 -26.38 -10.19
N VAL A 21 1.29 -25.10 -9.79
CA VAL A 21 0.41 -24.16 -10.50
C VAL A 21 0.88 -23.93 -11.95
N THR A 22 -0.01 -24.17 -12.89
CA THR A 22 0.27 -23.91 -14.31
C THR A 22 0.27 -22.41 -14.63
N PRO A 23 0.95 -21.95 -15.69
CA PRO A 23 0.90 -20.55 -16.10
C PRO A 23 -0.52 -20.03 -16.41
N ARG A 24 -1.41 -20.91 -16.89
CA ARG A 24 -2.82 -20.58 -17.12
C ARG A 24 -3.54 -20.33 -15.80
N GLN A 25 -3.40 -21.26 -14.85
CA GLN A 25 -3.97 -21.10 -13.51
C GLN A 25 -3.42 -19.82 -12.85
N LEU A 26 -2.11 -19.55 -12.95
CA LEU A 26 -1.46 -18.33 -12.42
C LEU A 26 -2.11 -17.04 -12.93
N ARG A 27 -2.37 -16.95 -14.24
CA ARG A 27 -3.05 -15.79 -14.84
C ARG A 27 -4.50 -15.67 -14.39
N ASP A 28 -5.20 -16.79 -14.38
CA ASP A 28 -6.65 -16.87 -14.14
C ASP A 28 -6.98 -16.87 -12.63
N ARG A 29 -5.98 -17.06 -11.75
CA ARG A 29 -6.11 -17.23 -10.29
C ARG A 29 -7.07 -18.35 -9.88
N SER A 30 -7.13 -19.42 -10.68
CA SER A 30 -8.20 -20.41 -10.57
C SER A 30 -8.06 -21.43 -9.43
N TRP A 31 -6.99 -21.36 -8.61
CA TRP A 31 -6.81 -22.25 -7.45
C TRP A 31 -7.56 -21.77 -6.21
N TRP A 32 -8.13 -20.56 -6.23
CA TRP A 32 -8.97 -20.06 -5.16
C TRP A 32 -10.21 -19.35 -5.71
N SER A 33 -11.23 -19.23 -4.86
CA SER A 33 -12.46 -18.51 -5.15
C SER A 33 -12.86 -17.60 -3.99
N GLY A 34 -13.73 -16.62 -4.26
CA GLY A 34 -14.25 -15.67 -3.28
C GLY A 34 -13.91 -14.22 -3.61
N PRO A 35 -14.22 -13.29 -2.69
CA PRO A 35 -14.04 -11.87 -2.94
C PRO A 35 -12.57 -11.47 -2.89
N GLN A 36 -12.29 -10.34 -3.54
CA GLN A 36 -11.04 -9.61 -3.35
C GLN A 36 -11.12 -8.84 -2.03
N ILE A 37 -10.00 -8.79 -1.31
CA ILE A 37 -9.94 -8.13 0.00
C ILE A 37 -9.17 -6.83 -0.17
N PHE A 38 -9.80 -5.73 0.24
CA PHE A 38 -9.18 -4.41 0.31
C PHE A 38 -8.98 -4.04 1.76
N ILE A 39 -7.73 -3.80 2.14
CA ILE A 39 -7.34 -3.34 3.47
C ILE A 39 -7.03 -1.86 3.31
N ILE A 40 -7.87 -1.03 3.90
CA ILE A 40 -7.74 0.42 3.89
C ILE A 40 -7.18 0.82 5.25
N VAL A 41 -6.04 1.49 5.24
CA VAL A 41 -5.39 2.01 6.44
C VAL A 41 -5.30 3.52 6.27
N ASP A 42 -6.02 4.22 7.12
CA ASP A 42 -5.91 5.68 7.24
C ASP A 42 -4.99 6.02 8.42
N ASP A 43 -4.41 7.22 8.40
CA ASP A 43 -3.48 7.70 9.42
C ASP A 43 -2.41 6.67 9.82
N TYR A 44 -1.75 6.06 8.83
CA TYR A 44 -0.78 4.97 9.04
C TYR A 44 0.32 5.31 10.06
N ASP A 45 0.75 6.56 10.13
CA ASP A 45 1.74 7.05 11.10
C ASP A 45 1.29 6.92 12.56
N LEU A 46 -0.02 6.86 12.82
CA LEU A 46 -0.57 6.57 14.14
C LEU A 46 -0.70 5.06 14.41
N VAL A 47 -0.69 4.24 13.35
CA VAL A 47 -0.74 2.76 13.44
C VAL A 47 0.65 2.18 13.66
N ALA A 48 1.64 2.66 12.89
CA ALA A 48 3.03 2.22 12.98
C ALA A 48 3.79 3.10 13.98
N THR A 49 3.80 2.68 15.24
CA THR A 49 4.41 3.43 16.35
C THR A 49 5.74 2.81 16.81
N ASN A 50 6.44 3.48 17.72
CA ASN A 50 7.65 2.93 18.35
C ASN A 50 7.39 1.63 19.15
N ALA A 51 6.13 1.37 19.54
CA ALA A 51 5.76 0.12 20.22
C ALA A 51 5.62 -1.06 19.25
N GLY A 52 5.67 -0.81 17.94
CA GLY A 52 5.57 -1.81 16.89
C GLY A 52 4.56 -1.43 15.81
N ASN A 53 4.57 -2.24 14.74
CA ASN A 53 3.66 -2.10 13.63
C ASN A 53 2.79 -3.36 13.54
N PRO A 54 1.46 -3.28 13.76
CA PRO A 54 0.58 -4.44 13.70
C PRO A 54 0.50 -5.07 12.30
N LEU A 55 0.89 -4.33 11.25
CA LEU A 55 0.92 -4.82 9.87
C LEU A 55 2.23 -5.53 9.52
N ALA A 56 3.25 -5.45 10.38
CA ALA A 56 4.57 -6.07 10.13
C ALA A 56 4.48 -7.57 9.77
N PRO A 57 3.65 -8.41 10.41
CA PRO A 57 3.52 -9.82 10.04
C PRO A 57 3.00 -10.03 8.61
N LEU A 58 2.32 -9.04 8.02
CA LEU A 58 1.81 -9.15 6.66
C LEU A 58 2.88 -8.88 5.58
N ALA A 59 4.05 -8.36 5.96
CA ALA A 59 5.10 -7.96 5.02
C ALA A 59 5.61 -9.12 4.15
N GLU A 60 5.72 -10.32 4.73
CA GLU A 60 6.16 -11.53 4.01
C GLU A 60 5.19 -11.96 2.89
N TYR A 61 3.91 -11.62 3.02
CA TYR A 61 2.88 -12.01 2.06
C TYR A 61 2.65 -10.98 0.94
N LEU A 62 3.18 -9.76 1.08
CA LEU A 62 3.03 -8.69 0.09
C LEU A 62 3.41 -9.10 -1.34
N PRO A 63 4.48 -9.90 -1.59
CA PRO A 63 4.82 -10.36 -2.94
C PRO A 63 3.70 -11.15 -3.62
N PHE A 64 2.88 -11.86 -2.83
CA PHE A 64 1.79 -12.72 -3.31
C PHE A 64 0.43 -12.03 -3.29
N ALA A 65 0.32 -10.79 -2.77
CA ALA A 65 -0.95 -10.09 -2.57
C ALA A 65 -1.80 -10.01 -3.84
N ARG A 66 -1.16 -9.79 -4.99
CA ARG A 66 -1.85 -9.76 -6.29
C ARG A 66 -2.52 -11.10 -6.63
N ASP A 67 -1.88 -12.20 -6.28
CA ASP A 67 -2.32 -13.54 -6.66
C ASP A 67 -3.29 -14.12 -5.63
N THR A 68 -3.19 -13.71 -4.37
CA THR A 68 -4.17 -14.02 -3.30
C THR A 68 -5.41 -13.11 -3.32
N GLY A 69 -5.43 -12.09 -4.18
CA GLY A 69 -6.54 -11.15 -4.31
C GLY A 69 -6.65 -10.16 -3.15
N VAL A 70 -5.56 -9.90 -2.44
CA VAL A 70 -5.47 -8.93 -1.34
C VAL A 70 -4.83 -7.63 -1.84
N ARG A 71 -5.36 -6.48 -1.43
CA ARG A 71 -4.87 -5.15 -1.79
C ARG A 71 -4.80 -4.26 -0.57
N PHE A 72 -3.78 -3.41 -0.53
CA PHE A 72 -3.60 -2.40 0.49
C PHE A 72 -3.79 -1.01 -0.12
N ILE A 73 -4.56 -0.17 0.56
CA ILE A 73 -4.71 1.26 0.29
C ILE A 73 -4.31 1.95 1.58
N ILE A 74 -3.22 2.71 1.55
CA ILE A 74 -2.62 3.29 2.75
C ILE A 74 -2.54 4.80 2.55
N ALA A 75 -3.16 5.53 3.48
CA ALA A 75 -3.01 6.96 3.63
C ALA A 75 -2.18 7.25 4.89
N ARG A 76 -1.35 8.27 4.79
CA ARG A 76 -0.42 8.65 5.87
C ARG A 76 -0.03 10.11 5.78
N ASN A 77 0.42 10.67 6.90
CA ASN A 77 1.01 12.00 6.90
C ASN A 77 2.38 12.00 6.21
N SER A 78 2.69 13.09 5.49
CA SER A 78 4.02 13.33 4.90
C SER A 78 5.09 13.64 5.95
N ALA A 79 4.70 14.19 7.10
CA ALA A 79 5.63 14.50 8.17
C ALA A 79 6.33 13.22 8.68
N GLY A 80 7.66 13.28 8.78
CA GLY A 80 8.51 12.16 9.17
C GLY A 80 8.55 11.00 8.16
N ALA A 81 8.04 11.19 6.95
CA ALA A 81 8.01 10.15 5.93
C ALA A 81 9.39 9.71 5.47
N SER A 82 10.34 10.63 5.40
CA SER A 82 11.76 10.32 5.15
C SER A 82 12.28 9.17 6.01
N ARG A 83 11.91 9.12 7.30
CA ARG A 83 12.37 8.10 8.25
C ARG A 83 11.47 6.87 8.26
N SER A 84 10.17 7.06 8.37
CA SER A 84 9.26 5.92 8.55
C SER A 84 9.02 5.13 7.27
N MET A 85 9.39 5.63 6.08
CA MET A 85 9.39 4.81 4.86
C MET A 85 10.42 3.67 4.87
N TYR A 86 11.38 3.70 5.80
CA TYR A 86 12.36 2.62 6.00
C TYR A 86 11.90 1.55 7.01
N GLU A 87 10.71 1.68 7.59
CA GLU A 87 10.16 0.57 8.38
C GLU A 87 9.75 -0.58 7.45
N GLY A 88 9.87 -1.82 7.95
CA GLY A 88 9.85 -3.02 7.11
C GLY A 88 8.61 -3.19 6.22
N PHE A 89 7.42 -2.81 6.68
CA PHE A 89 6.20 -2.99 5.90
C PHE A 89 6.10 -1.98 4.74
N MET A 90 6.26 -0.69 5.01
CA MET A 90 6.26 0.37 3.99
C MET A 90 7.45 0.25 3.03
N GLN A 91 8.62 -0.13 3.54
CA GLN A 91 9.78 -0.43 2.71
C GLN A 91 9.44 -1.51 1.69
N ARG A 92 8.84 -2.63 2.15
CA ARG A 92 8.46 -3.73 1.26
C ARG A 92 7.41 -3.33 0.23
N ILE A 93 6.44 -2.51 0.61
CA ILE A 93 5.46 -1.91 -0.31
C ILE A 93 6.14 -1.11 -1.43
N LYS A 94 7.12 -0.27 -1.08
CA LYS A 94 7.89 0.55 -2.03
C LYS A 94 8.74 -0.32 -2.97
N GLU A 95 9.42 -1.34 -2.44
CA GLU A 95 10.22 -2.31 -3.20
C GLU A 95 9.40 -3.09 -4.24
N LEU A 96 8.17 -3.46 -3.89
CA LEU A 96 7.26 -4.17 -4.80
C LEU A 96 6.64 -3.26 -5.87
N GLY A 97 6.87 -1.95 -5.79
CA GLY A 97 6.48 -1.00 -6.82
C GLY A 97 5.08 -0.46 -6.66
N ALA A 98 4.65 -0.30 -5.40
CA ALA A 98 3.43 0.42 -5.10
C ALA A 98 3.42 1.78 -5.80
N GLN A 99 2.23 2.12 -6.29
CA GLN A 99 1.94 3.42 -6.87
C GLN A 99 1.23 4.25 -5.81
N GLY A 100 1.35 5.57 -5.89
CA GLY A 100 0.68 6.43 -4.92
C GLY A 100 0.61 7.87 -5.39
N VAL A 101 -0.18 8.65 -4.66
CA VAL A 101 -0.28 10.09 -4.86
C VAL A 101 0.51 10.77 -3.75
N VAL A 102 1.45 11.63 -4.14
CA VAL A 102 2.10 12.56 -3.21
C VAL A 102 1.34 13.88 -3.27
N LEU A 103 0.58 14.16 -2.22
CA LEU A 103 -0.20 15.40 -2.05
C LEU A 103 0.71 16.53 -1.52
N SER A 104 0.10 17.59 -0.98
CA SER A 104 0.82 18.68 -0.33
C SER A 104 1.73 18.15 0.78
N GLY A 105 2.97 18.63 0.83
CA GLY A 105 3.95 18.22 1.84
C GLY A 105 5.22 19.08 1.80
N ASP A 106 6.14 18.82 2.73
CA ASP A 106 7.40 19.53 2.86
C ASP A 106 8.50 18.91 1.96
N PRO A 107 9.18 19.68 1.09
CA PRO A 107 10.29 19.18 0.28
C PRO A 107 11.46 18.59 1.08
N SER A 108 11.64 18.98 2.35
CA SER A 108 12.70 18.49 3.24
C SER A 108 12.56 17.03 3.63
N GLU A 109 11.37 16.43 3.46
CA GLU A 109 11.15 14.99 3.63
C GLU A 109 11.78 14.13 2.51
N GLY A 110 12.33 14.78 1.48
CA GLY A 110 13.01 14.11 0.38
C GLY A 110 12.08 13.27 -0.49
N ASP A 111 12.61 12.20 -1.07
CA ASP A 111 11.93 11.38 -2.07
C ASP A 111 10.95 10.39 -1.41
N LEU A 112 9.65 10.64 -1.56
CA LEU A 112 8.60 9.88 -0.90
C LEU A 112 8.26 8.60 -1.68
N ILE A 113 7.71 8.74 -2.89
CA ILE A 113 7.34 7.62 -3.78
C ILE A 113 8.05 7.82 -5.12
N GLY A 114 8.90 6.87 -5.50
CA GLY A 114 9.83 7.07 -6.61
C GLY A 114 10.77 8.23 -6.33
N SER A 115 10.90 9.16 -7.28
CA SER A 115 11.69 10.39 -7.17
C SER A 115 10.83 11.63 -6.84
N VAL A 116 9.59 11.44 -6.37
CA VAL A 116 8.66 12.55 -6.11
C VAL A 116 8.87 13.08 -4.70
N ARG A 117 9.11 14.38 -4.59
CA ARG A 117 9.20 15.13 -3.33
C ARG A 117 7.90 15.85 -3.01
N GLY A 118 7.68 16.12 -1.73
CA GLY A 118 6.57 16.96 -1.27
C GLY A 118 6.75 18.40 -1.74
N HIS A 119 5.64 19.06 -2.08
CA HIS A 119 5.60 20.49 -2.35
C HIS A 119 4.27 21.05 -1.83
N ALA A 120 4.23 22.33 -1.46
CA ALA A 120 2.99 23.00 -1.10
C ALA A 120 2.01 22.98 -2.28
N MET A 121 0.82 22.43 -2.08
CA MET A 121 -0.20 22.30 -3.12
C MET A 121 -1.61 22.53 -2.55
N PRO A 122 -2.57 23.02 -3.37
CA PRO A 122 -3.96 23.09 -2.96
C PRO A 122 -4.51 21.70 -2.55
N PRO A 123 -5.53 21.65 -1.68
CA PRO A 123 -6.17 20.39 -1.29
C PRO A 123 -6.57 19.53 -2.49
N GLY A 124 -6.20 18.25 -2.42
CA GLY A 124 -6.48 17.27 -3.46
C GLY A 124 -5.59 17.34 -4.71
N ARG A 125 -4.66 18.29 -4.80
CA ARG A 125 -3.64 18.32 -5.85
C ARG A 125 -2.41 17.53 -5.42
N GLY A 126 -1.85 16.75 -6.34
CA GLY A 126 -0.66 15.95 -6.07
C GLY A 126 -0.04 15.33 -7.32
N TYR A 127 1.08 14.65 -7.14
CA TYR A 127 1.74 13.89 -8.20
C TYR A 127 1.42 12.40 -8.06
N PHE A 128 0.92 11.78 -9.13
CA PHE A 128 0.68 10.34 -9.16
C PHE A 128 1.95 9.57 -9.57
N ALA A 129 2.71 9.10 -8.59
CA ALA A 129 3.96 8.40 -8.81
C ALA A 129 3.72 6.93 -9.22
N SER A 130 4.26 6.54 -10.38
CA SER A 130 4.20 5.17 -10.89
C SER A 130 5.43 4.82 -11.73
N ARG A 131 5.90 3.58 -11.62
CA ARG A 131 7.02 3.05 -12.42
C ARG A 131 6.82 3.21 -13.94
N ARG A 132 5.57 3.15 -14.43
CA ARG A 132 5.29 3.14 -15.88
C ARG A 132 4.91 4.51 -16.45
N ARG A 133 4.39 5.41 -15.62
CA ARG A 133 3.79 6.68 -16.07
C ARG A 133 4.58 7.91 -15.63
N GLY A 134 5.71 7.72 -14.94
CA GLY A 134 6.42 8.82 -14.29
C GLY A 134 5.61 9.38 -13.12
N ALA A 135 5.53 10.70 -13.04
CA ALA A 135 4.82 11.42 -11.98
C ALA A 135 3.98 12.57 -12.55
N PRO A 136 2.88 12.31 -13.27
CA PRO A 136 1.97 13.36 -13.72
C PRO A 136 1.32 14.08 -12.54
N LEU A 137 1.11 15.39 -12.69
CA LEU A 137 0.30 16.18 -11.79
C LEU A 137 -1.18 15.80 -11.96
N VAL A 138 -1.88 15.55 -10.86
CA VAL A 138 -3.27 15.12 -10.82
C VAL A 138 -4.08 15.92 -9.79
N GLN A 139 -5.39 15.91 -9.97
CA GLN A 139 -6.37 16.41 -9.00
C GLN A 139 -7.29 15.25 -8.62
N ILE A 140 -7.39 14.93 -7.33
CA ILE A 140 -8.29 13.87 -6.85
C ILE A 140 -9.75 14.35 -6.88
N GLY A 141 -10.67 13.41 -7.11
CA GLY A 141 -12.10 13.69 -7.00
C GLY A 141 -12.49 13.97 -5.56
N ARG A 142 -13.28 15.03 -5.34
CA ARG A 142 -13.87 15.32 -4.04
C ARG A 142 -15.16 14.51 -3.90
N LEU A 143 -15.17 13.54 -3.00
CA LEU A 143 -16.42 12.91 -2.58
C LEU A 143 -17.21 13.94 -1.74
N PRO A 144 -18.48 14.23 -2.05
CA PRO A 144 -19.31 15.08 -1.20
C PRO A 144 -19.38 14.49 0.21
N GLU A 145 -19.34 15.33 1.23
CA GLU A 145 -19.58 14.88 2.60
C GLU A 145 -20.97 14.24 2.68
N GLN A 146 -21.02 13.00 3.18
CA GLN A 146 -22.27 12.36 3.54
C GLN A 146 -22.77 13.07 4.81
N ARG A 147 -23.84 13.85 4.65
CA ARG A 147 -24.57 14.46 5.78
C ARG A 147 -25.24 13.40 6.63
#